data_AF-A0A923VGA6-F1
#
_entry.id   AF-A0A923VGA6-F1
#
_cell.length_a   1.000
_cell.length_b   1.000
_cell.length_c   1.000
_cell.angle_alpha   90.00
_cell.angle_beta   90.00
_cell.angle_gamma   90.00
#
_symmetry.space_group_name_H-M   'P 1'
#
loop_
_entity.id
_entity.type
_entity.pdbx_description
1 polymer ?
#
loop_
_entity_poly.entity_id
_entity_poly.type
_entity_poly.pdbx_seq_one_letter_code
_entity_poly.pdbx_strand_id
1 'polypeptide(L)'
;MNKILLSVALFLSVTAFAQKPTDVVPDNWHQLDKATTGYYGISLDKAHEFAKSKKLKSNQVIVAVIDGGIDTLHEDLKPILWTNTKEIPGNGIDDDHNGYIDDIHGWNFLGNKDGRNVKEDSY
;
A
#
# COMPACT_ATOMS: atom_id res chain seq x y z
N MET A 1 74.42 -9.27 19.14
CA MET A 1 72.99 -9.37 19.53
C MET A 1 72.35 -8.02 19.30
N ASN A 2 71.53 -7.86 18.25
CA ASN A 2 70.56 -6.76 18.04
C ASN A 2 70.03 -6.83 16.60
N LYS A 3 69.24 -7.87 16.29
CA LYS A 3 68.51 -8.01 15.02
C LYS A 3 67.12 -8.59 15.23
N ILE A 4 66.40 -8.19 16.27
CA ILE A 4 65.00 -8.63 16.47
C ILE A 4 64.25 -7.51 17.19
N LEU A 5 63.93 -6.41 16.49
CA LEU A 5 63.03 -5.39 17.06
C LEU A 5 62.37 -4.51 15.99
N LEU A 6 62.26 -4.99 14.75
CA LEU A 6 61.63 -4.25 13.65
C LEU A 6 60.66 -5.14 12.85
N SER A 7 59.89 -5.97 13.55
CA SER A 7 58.98 -6.94 12.91
C SER A 7 57.57 -6.98 13.49
N VAL A 8 57.25 -6.21 14.54
CA VAL A 8 55.95 -6.33 15.24
C VAL A 8 54.94 -5.24 14.85
N ALA A 9 55.36 -4.19 14.13
CA ALA A 9 54.47 -3.05 13.85
C ALA A 9 53.58 -3.18 12.61
N LEU A 10 53.64 -4.28 11.86
CA LEU A 10 52.96 -4.38 10.54
C LEU A 10 51.92 -5.50 10.43
N PHE A 11 51.25 -5.86 11.53
CA PHE A 11 50.15 -6.83 11.49
C PHE A 11 48.95 -6.47 12.39
N LEU A 12 48.65 -5.16 12.53
CA LEU A 12 47.27 -4.75 12.75
C LEU A 12 46.66 -4.42 11.38
N SER A 13 46.37 -5.46 10.59
CA SER A 13 45.40 -5.32 9.52
C SER A 13 44.05 -5.12 10.18
N VAL A 14 43.70 -3.86 10.42
CA VAL A 14 42.35 -3.45 10.75
C VAL A 14 41.48 -3.94 9.60
N THR A 15 40.78 -5.06 9.82
CA THR A 15 39.66 -5.46 8.98
C THR A 15 38.61 -4.38 9.17
N ALA A 16 38.68 -3.33 8.36
CA ALA A 16 37.58 -2.41 8.19
C ALA A 16 36.44 -3.24 7.59
N PHE A 17 35.54 -3.73 8.45
CA PHE A 17 34.24 -4.14 7.98
C PHE A 17 33.62 -2.90 7.35
N ALA A 18 33.51 -2.88 6.03
CA ALA A 18 32.66 -1.93 5.36
C ALA A 18 31.28 -2.08 6.00
N GLN A 19 30.86 -1.08 6.79
CA GLN A 19 29.49 -1.04 7.28
C GLN A 19 28.60 -1.05 6.04
N LYS A 20 27.79 -2.11 5.88
CA LYS A 20 26.66 -2.05 4.94
C LYS A 20 25.90 -0.76 5.25
N PRO A 21 25.44 0.00 4.25
CA PRO A 21 24.67 1.20 4.49
C PRO A 21 23.53 0.85 5.46
N THR A 22 23.57 1.45 6.65
CA THR A 22 22.55 1.26 7.70
C THR A 22 21.24 1.97 7.35
N ASP A 23 21.20 2.68 6.22
CA ASP A 23 20.14 3.62 5.86
C ASP A 23 19.20 3.07 4.77
N VAL A 24 19.14 1.75 4.58
CA VAL A 24 18.09 1.18 3.72
C VAL A 24 16.79 1.21 4.51
N VAL A 25 15.95 2.21 4.20
CA VAL A 25 14.59 2.28 4.71
C VAL A 25 13.83 1.04 4.24
N PRO A 26 13.22 0.25 5.13
CA PRO A 26 12.40 -0.90 4.75
C PRO A 26 11.23 -0.46 3.87
N ASP A 27 10.87 -1.24 2.86
CA ASP A 27 9.74 -0.91 1.97
C ASP A 27 8.42 -0.70 2.73
N ASN A 28 8.24 -1.42 3.84
CA ASN A 28 7.08 -1.33 4.71
C ASN A 28 7.25 -0.36 5.90
N TRP A 29 8.22 0.57 5.86
CA TRP A 29 8.50 1.47 6.99
C TRP A 29 7.26 2.20 7.52
N HIS A 30 6.31 2.52 6.63
CA HIS A 30 5.06 3.22 6.94
C HIS A 30 4.13 2.40 7.86
N GLN A 31 4.32 1.08 7.94
CA GLN A 31 3.56 0.18 8.81
C GLN A 31 4.21 0.01 10.19
N LEU A 32 5.50 0.35 10.31
CA LEU A 32 6.30 0.09 11.51
C LEU A 32 5.97 1.01 12.67
N ASP A 33 6.49 0.66 13.84
CA ASP A 33 6.30 1.43 15.07
C ASP A 33 7.60 2.14 15.50
N LYS A 34 7.47 3.40 15.88
CA LYS A 34 8.60 4.24 16.27
C LYS A 34 9.34 3.73 17.50
N ALA A 35 8.63 3.28 18.53
CA ALA A 35 9.24 2.89 19.79
C ALA A 35 10.05 1.59 19.68
N THR A 36 9.63 0.66 18.81
CA THR A 36 10.30 -0.64 18.65
C THR A 36 11.30 -0.68 17.50
N THR A 37 11.05 0.06 16.43
CA THR A 37 11.86 0.00 15.20
C THR A 37 12.60 1.30 14.88
N GLY A 38 12.24 2.42 15.51
CA GLY A 38 12.77 3.75 15.19
C GLY A 38 12.07 4.47 14.04
N TYR A 39 11.22 3.78 13.25
CA TYR A 39 10.53 4.36 12.09
C TYR A 39 9.20 5.01 12.47
N TYR A 40 8.91 6.18 11.89
CA TYR A 40 7.67 6.94 12.11
C TYR A 40 6.50 6.40 11.26
N GLY A 41 6.18 5.11 11.37
CA GLY A 41 5.01 4.51 10.74
C GLY A 41 3.75 4.59 11.62
N ILE A 42 2.67 3.97 11.14
CA ILE A 42 1.34 3.98 11.78
C ILE A 42 1.17 2.89 12.86
N SER A 43 2.22 2.12 13.18
CA SER A 43 2.17 1.01 14.12
C SER A 43 1.09 -0.05 13.78
N LEU A 44 0.99 -0.42 12.50
CA LEU A 44 -0.06 -1.29 11.96
C LEU A 44 -0.10 -2.64 12.68
N ASP A 45 1.05 -3.32 12.81
CA ASP A 45 1.14 -4.63 13.46
C ASP A 45 0.64 -4.59 14.91
N LYS A 46 0.98 -3.54 15.66
CA LYS A 46 0.49 -3.36 17.04
C LYS A 46 -1.04 -3.17 17.08
N ALA A 47 -1.62 -2.48 16.11
CA ALA A 47 -3.07 -2.34 16.02
C ALA A 47 -3.75 -3.69 15.76
N HIS A 48 -3.19 -4.52 14.86
CA HIS A 48 -3.67 -5.88 14.62
C HIS A 48 -3.56 -6.78 15.85
N GLU A 49 -2.41 -6.76 16.54
CA GLU A 49 -2.21 -7.49 17.79
C GLU A 49 -3.19 -7.05 18.88
N PHE A 50 -3.40 -5.73 19.01
CA PHE A 50 -4.38 -5.18 19.94
C PHE A 50 -5.78 -5.70 19.63
N ALA A 51 -6.25 -5.58 18.38
CA ALA A 51 -7.56 -6.08 17.96
C ALA A 51 -7.73 -7.58 18.24
N LYS A 52 -6.71 -8.38 17.95
CA LYS A 52 -6.69 -9.83 18.24
C LYS A 52 -6.74 -10.11 19.74
N SER A 53 -5.93 -9.43 20.54
CA SER A 53 -5.87 -9.61 21.99
C SER A 53 -7.20 -9.27 22.68
N LYS A 54 -7.91 -8.28 22.15
CA LYS A 54 -9.23 -7.85 22.63
C LYS A 54 -10.38 -8.65 22.01
N LYS A 55 -10.10 -9.57 21.09
CA LYS A 55 -11.10 -10.34 20.33
C LYS A 55 -12.15 -9.42 19.70
N LEU A 56 -11.71 -8.28 19.15
CA LEU A 56 -12.62 -7.37 18.47
C LEU A 56 -13.21 -8.07 17.25
N LYS A 57 -14.52 -7.88 17.04
CA LYS A 57 -15.20 -8.37 15.85
C LYS A 57 -15.00 -7.39 14.71
N SER A 58 -14.64 -7.90 13.53
CA SER A 58 -14.62 -7.10 12.32
C SER A 58 -16.04 -6.92 11.80
N ASN A 59 -16.37 -5.71 11.36
CA ASN A 59 -17.57 -5.42 10.60
C ASN A 59 -17.13 -4.98 9.20
N GLN A 60 -17.80 -5.49 8.17
CA GLN A 60 -17.57 -5.00 6.82
C GLN A 60 -18.03 -3.55 6.72
N VAL A 61 -17.16 -2.69 6.22
CA VAL A 61 -17.44 -1.26 5.98
C VAL A 61 -17.25 -1.02 4.49
N ILE A 62 -18.21 -0.34 3.87
CA ILE A 62 -18.09 0.14 2.49
C ILE A 62 -17.38 1.49 2.56
N VAL A 63 -16.26 1.62 1.84
CA VAL A 63 -15.46 2.85 1.77
C VAL A 63 -15.51 3.36 0.33
N ALA A 64 -15.96 4.59 0.13
CA ALA A 64 -15.92 5.25 -1.17
C ALA A 64 -14.53 5.89 -1.37
N VAL A 65 -13.89 5.56 -2.49
CA VAL A 65 -12.62 6.17 -2.91
C VAL A 65 -12.91 7.12 -4.07
N ILE A 66 -12.63 8.41 -3.88
CA ILE A 66 -12.80 9.46 -4.88
C ILE A 66 -11.40 9.84 -5.36
N ASP A 67 -10.96 9.23 -6.46
CA ASP A 67 -9.61 9.36 -7.02
C ASP A 67 -9.67 9.16 -8.55
N GLY A 68 -8.53 8.95 -9.22
CA GLY A 68 -8.43 8.66 -10.65
C GLY A 68 -8.95 7.27 -11.08
N GLY A 69 -9.69 6.58 -10.23
CA GLY A 69 -10.20 5.23 -10.45
C GLY A 69 -9.40 4.14 -9.71
N ILE A 70 -9.73 2.89 -10.03
CA ILE A 70 -9.12 1.69 -9.44
C ILE A 70 -8.91 0.64 -10.52
N ASP A 71 -7.82 -0.13 -10.44
CA ASP A 71 -7.63 -1.31 -11.27
C ASP A 71 -8.51 -2.45 -10.74
N THR A 72 -9.64 -2.68 -11.41
CA THR A 72 -10.61 -3.71 -11.03
C THR A 72 -10.12 -5.14 -11.32
N LEU A 73 -9.01 -5.29 -12.07
CA LEU A 73 -8.42 -6.58 -12.40
C LEU A 73 -7.24 -6.95 -11.49
N HIS A 74 -6.81 -6.03 -10.61
CA HIS A 74 -5.72 -6.28 -9.68
C HIS A 74 -6.05 -7.45 -8.74
N GLU A 75 -5.15 -8.43 -8.65
CA GLU A 75 -5.37 -9.69 -7.94
C GLU A 75 -5.73 -9.52 -6.46
N ASP A 76 -5.06 -8.59 -5.76
CA ASP A 76 -5.33 -8.30 -4.34
C ASP A 76 -6.57 -7.42 -4.10
N LEU A 77 -7.05 -6.68 -5.10
CA LEU A 77 -8.17 -5.76 -4.93
C LEU A 77 -9.49 -6.39 -5.35
N LYS A 78 -9.49 -7.20 -6.41
CA LYS A 78 -10.67 -7.86 -6.97
C LYS A 78 -11.56 -8.55 -5.91
N PRO A 79 -11.05 -9.25 -4.88
CA PRO A 79 -11.88 -9.91 -3.88
C PRO A 79 -12.59 -8.95 -2.91
N ILE A 80 -12.12 -7.71 -2.79
CA ILE A 80 -12.62 -6.70 -1.83
C ILE A 80 -13.37 -5.54 -2.48
N LEU A 81 -13.46 -5.51 -3.82
CA LEU A 81 -14.24 -4.51 -4.52
C LEU A 81 -15.70 -4.56 -4.07
N TRP A 82 -16.28 -3.39 -3.86
CA TRP A 82 -17.72 -3.27 -3.72
C TRP A 82 -18.40 -3.63 -5.05
N THR A 83 -19.53 -4.32 -4.99
CA THR A 83 -20.36 -4.65 -6.15
C THR A 83 -21.74 -4.03 -5.98
N ASN A 84 -22.19 -3.26 -6.97
CA ASN A 84 -23.59 -2.83 -7.04
C ASN A 84 -24.48 -4.05 -7.33
N THR A 85 -25.13 -4.59 -6.31
CA THR A 85 -26.01 -5.76 -6.47
C THR A 85 -27.35 -5.43 -7.13
N LYS A 86 -27.60 -4.15 -7.44
CA LYS A 86 -28.82 -3.70 -8.10
C LYS A 86 -28.68 -3.61 -9.62
N GLU A 87 -27.46 -3.71 -10.14
CA GLU A 87 -27.17 -3.71 -11.58
C GLU A 87 -26.99 -5.13 -12.14
N ILE A 88 -27.36 -5.31 -13.41
CA ILE A 88 -27.09 -6.52 -14.19
C ILE A 88 -25.91 -6.24 -15.12
N PRO A 89 -24.72 -6.81 -14.87
CA PRO A 89 -23.51 -6.47 -15.61
C PRO A 89 -23.62 -6.61 -17.13
N GLY A 90 -23.40 -5.51 -17.83
CA GLY A 90 -23.21 -5.46 -19.28
C GLY A 90 -24.52 -5.53 -20.07
N ASN A 91 -25.66 -5.21 -19.46
CA ASN A 91 -26.93 -5.11 -20.16
C ASN A 91 -27.15 -3.75 -20.85
N GLY A 92 -26.32 -2.74 -20.53
CA GLY A 92 -26.41 -1.39 -21.07
C GLY A 92 -27.62 -0.60 -20.54
N ILE A 93 -28.18 -1.00 -19.40
CA ILE A 93 -29.32 -0.38 -18.73
C ILE A 93 -28.83 0.15 -17.36
N ASP A 94 -29.43 1.23 -16.89
CA ASP A 94 -29.34 1.67 -15.51
C ASP A 94 -30.48 0.98 -14.75
N ASP A 95 -30.19 -0.19 -14.15
CA ASP A 95 -31.20 -1.05 -13.53
C ASP A 95 -31.72 -0.47 -12.21
N ASP A 96 -30.87 0.23 -11.46
CA ASP A 96 -31.19 0.80 -10.16
C ASP A 96 -31.73 2.25 -10.21
N HIS A 97 -31.73 2.84 -11.42
CA HIS A 97 -32.25 4.18 -11.75
C HIS A 97 -31.50 5.30 -11.01
N ASN A 98 -30.20 5.13 -10.76
CA ASN A 98 -29.36 6.12 -10.09
C ASN A 98 -28.71 7.15 -11.05
N GLY A 99 -28.86 6.97 -12.36
CA GLY A 99 -28.31 7.81 -13.42
C GLY A 99 -27.02 7.28 -14.06
N TYR A 100 -26.54 6.10 -13.67
CA TYR A 100 -25.30 5.50 -14.13
C TYR A 100 -25.54 4.10 -14.69
N ILE A 101 -25.31 3.93 -15.99
CA ILE A 101 -25.48 2.63 -16.67
C ILE A 101 -24.34 1.69 -16.28
N ASP A 102 -24.65 0.47 -15.82
CA ASP A 102 -23.67 -0.59 -15.52
C ASP A 102 -22.57 -0.19 -14.49
N ASP A 103 -22.90 0.55 -13.43
CA ASP A 103 -21.95 1.02 -12.40
C ASP A 103 -21.53 -0.06 -11.38
N ILE A 104 -21.11 -1.23 -11.88
CA ILE A 104 -20.88 -2.46 -11.10
C ILE A 104 -19.90 -2.31 -9.94
N HIS A 105 -18.81 -1.56 -10.13
CA HIS A 105 -17.76 -1.34 -9.11
C HIS A 105 -17.55 0.13 -8.77
N GLY A 106 -18.55 0.97 -9.07
CA GLY A 106 -18.47 2.42 -8.98
C GLY A 106 -18.56 3.07 -10.35
N TRP A 107 -18.30 4.37 -10.38
CA TRP A 107 -18.54 5.20 -11.56
C TRP A 107 -17.35 6.11 -11.90
N ASN A 108 -17.22 6.40 -13.19
CA ASN A 108 -16.24 7.33 -13.70
C ASN A 108 -16.90 8.66 -14.08
N PHE A 109 -16.74 9.66 -13.20
CA PHE A 109 -17.33 10.99 -13.38
C PHE A 109 -16.64 11.86 -14.43
N LEU A 110 -15.44 11.48 -14.87
CA LEU A 110 -14.75 12.10 -16.01
C LEU A 110 -15.17 11.46 -17.34
N GLY A 111 -15.98 10.41 -17.30
CA GLY A 111 -16.57 9.81 -18.48
C GLY A 111 -17.71 10.68 -19.01
N ASN A 112 -17.73 10.97 -20.31
CA ASN A 112 -18.98 11.40 -20.93
C ASN A 112 -19.97 10.20 -21.00
N LYS A 113 -21.23 10.47 -21.37
CA LYS A 113 -22.28 9.43 -21.52
C LYS A 113 -21.90 8.24 -22.42
N ASP A 114 -20.85 8.38 -23.24
CA ASP A 114 -20.34 7.33 -24.13
C ASP A 114 -19.15 6.56 -23.51
N GLY A 115 -18.89 6.72 -22.21
CA GLY A 115 -17.81 6.04 -21.47
C GLY A 115 -16.40 6.52 -21.82
N ARG A 116 -16.25 7.66 -22.50
CA ARG A 116 -14.94 8.19 -22.86
C ARG A 116 -14.44 9.16 -21.79
N ASN A 117 -13.23 8.92 -21.29
CA ASN A 117 -12.51 9.87 -20.44
C ASN A 117 -12.30 11.18 -21.18
N VAL A 118 -12.70 12.30 -20.57
CA VAL A 118 -12.19 13.61 -21.00
C VAL A 118 -10.68 13.67 -20.69
N LYS A 119 -9.90 14.08 -21.69
CA LYS A 119 -8.44 14.25 -21.55
C LYS A 119 -8.05 15.54 -20.84
N GLU A 120 -8.95 16.52 -20.85
CA GLU A 120 -8.75 17.83 -20.24
C GLU A 120 -9.96 18.08 -19.36
N ASP A 121 -9.71 18.28 -18.07
CA ASP A 121 -10.69 18.88 -17.17
C ASP A 121 -10.83 20.34 -17.60
N SER A 122 -12.07 20.84 -17.70
CA SER A 122 -12.31 22.24 -18.06
C SER A 122 -11.64 23.15 -17.02
N TYR A 123 -10.59 23.86 -17.45
CA TYR A 123 -9.91 24.93 -16.71
C TYR A 123 -10.87 26.03 -16.25
#